data_AF-A0A6L8EWA6-F1
#
_entry.id   AF-A0A6L8EWA6-F1
#
_cell.length_a   1.000
_cell.length_b   1.000
_cell.length_c   1.000
_cell.angle_alpha   90.00
_cell.angle_beta   90.00
_cell.angle_gamma   90.00
#
_symmetry.space_group_name_H-M   'P 1'
#
loop_
_entity.id
_entity.type
_entity.pdbx_description
1 polymer ?
#
loop_
_entity_poly.entity_id
_entity_poly.type
_entity_poly.pdbx_seq_one_letter_code
_entity_poly.pdbx_strand_id
1 'polypeptide(L)'
;MSETTQDYLGIGSESRQTNLGFQSVLNYIREHARSERQKGELFEQLMQKYFTEDPDYKAEFSEVYLWKQWAQLQTEFDGTDIGVDLVAEKHDGGFCAIQCKCYAETTRISKGHIDSFISASASEIFTSILV
;
A
#
# COMPACT_ATOMS: atom_id res chain seq x y z
N MET A 1 -4.29 -41.83 -43.35
CA MET A 1 -4.25 -42.78 -42.21
C MET A 1 -2.90 -42.60 -41.55
N SER A 2 -2.74 -42.10 -40.34
CA SER A 2 -3.70 -41.71 -39.30
C SER A 2 -2.99 -40.78 -38.31
N GLU A 3 -3.71 -39.76 -37.85
CA GLU A 3 -3.51 -39.05 -36.59
C GLU A 3 -3.36 -40.06 -35.44
N THR A 4 -2.21 -40.22 -34.76
CA THR A 4 -2.20 -40.75 -33.36
C THR A 4 -0.87 -40.72 -32.56
N THR A 5 0.05 -39.77 -32.74
CA THR A 5 1.20 -39.73 -31.79
C THR A 5 1.71 -38.35 -31.39
N GLN A 6 0.99 -37.28 -31.75
CA GLN A 6 1.36 -35.93 -31.28
C GLN A 6 0.78 -35.54 -29.90
N ASP A 7 -0.05 -36.38 -29.26
CA ASP A 7 -0.74 -36.01 -28.01
C ASP A 7 -0.22 -36.66 -26.71
N TYR A 8 0.73 -37.61 -26.74
CA TYR A 8 0.96 -38.49 -25.57
C TYR A 8 2.15 -38.19 -24.64
N LEU A 9 2.95 -37.15 -24.89
CA LEU A 9 3.95 -36.68 -23.91
C LEU A 9 3.75 -35.20 -23.65
N GLY A 10 2.54 -34.88 -23.18
CA GLY A 10 2.13 -33.58 -22.68
C GLY A 10 2.91 -33.16 -21.44
N ILE A 11 4.11 -32.65 -21.64
CA ILE A 11 4.79 -31.77 -20.69
C ILE A 11 5.45 -30.66 -21.51
N GLY A 12 4.61 -29.80 -22.09
CA GLY A 12 5.03 -28.43 -22.34
C GLY A 12 5.49 -27.87 -21.01
N SER A 13 6.78 -27.61 -20.85
CA SER A 13 7.27 -26.76 -19.78
C SER A 13 6.74 -25.36 -20.06
N GLU A 14 5.49 -25.09 -19.70
CA GLU A 14 5.06 -23.73 -19.46
C GLU A 14 5.95 -23.23 -18.32
N SER A 15 7.00 -22.51 -18.70
CA SER A 15 7.67 -21.58 -17.81
C SER A 15 6.56 -20.73 -17.22
N ARG A 16 6.16 -21.01 -15.97
CA ARG A 16 5.25 -20.18 -15.19
C ARG A 16 5.91 -18.80 -15.20
N GLN A 17 5.43 -17.93 -16.08
CA GLN A 17 5.94 -16.58 -16.18
C GLN A 17 5.59 -15.95 -14.83
N THR A 18 6.57 -15.88 -13.94
CA THR A 18 6.44 -15.09 -12.72
C THR A 18 6.25 -13.67 -13.21
N ASN A 19 5.00 -13.23 -13.25
CA ASN A 19 4.71 -11.83 -13.51
C ASN A 19 5.40 -11.08 -12.36
N LEU A 20 6.48 -10.34 -12.62
CA LEU A 20 7.24 -9.63 -11.59
C LEU A 20 6.64 -8.24 -11.29
N GLY A 21 5.43 -7.96 -11.78
CA GLY A 21 4.76 -6.68 -11.64
C GLY A 21 4.12 -6.45 -10.27
N PHE A 22 3.59 -5.24 -10.09
CA PHE A 22 2.93 -4.77 -8.86
C PHE A 22 1.87 -5.76 -8.35
N GLN A 23 1.05 -6.32 -9.25
CA GLN A 23 0.01 -7.29 -8.91
C GLN A 23 0.55 -8.52 -8.17
N SER A 24 1.75 -8.98 -8.51
CA SER A 24 2.34 -10.16 -7.88
C SER A 24 2.87 -9.85 -6.49
N VAL A 25 3.29 -8.62 -6.23
CA VAL A 25 3.62 -8.18 -4.86
C VAL A 25 2.35 -8.11 -4.01
N LEU A 26 1.24 -7.60 -4.57
CA LEU A 26 -0.05 -7.60 -3.87
C LEU A 26 -0.52 -9.03 -3.54
N ASN A 27 -0.43 -9.93 -4.52
CA ASN A 27 -0.78 -11.34 -4.32
C ASN A 27 0.14 -11.99 -3.28
N TYR A 28 1.44 -11.71 -3.33
CA TYR A 28 2.38 -12.19 -2.33
C TYR A 28 1.98 -11.76 -0.91
N ILE A 29 1.67 -10.48 -0.71
CA ILE A 29 1.20 -9.96 0.59
C ILE A 29 -0.08 -10.67 1.03
N ARG A 30 -1.05 -10.84 0.13
CA ARG A 30 -2.34 -11.50 0.43
C ARG A 30 -2.18 -12.98 0.80
N GLU A 31 -1.26 -13.69 0.16
CA GLU A 31 -1.04 -15.13 0.36
C GLU A 31 -0.16 -15.44 1.58
N HIS A 32 0.79 -14.56 1.91
CA HIS A 32 1.82 -14.85 2.93
C HIS A 32 1.57 -14.14 4.27
N ALA A 33 0.66 -13.16 4.32
CA ALA A 33 0.27 -12.54 5.57
C ALA A 33 -0.47 -13.54 6.48
N ARG A 34 -0.04 -13.63 7.74
CA ARG A 34 -0.60 -14.55 8.76
C ARG A 34 -1.80 -13.97 9.49
N SER A 35 -2.08 -12.68 9.28
CA SER A 35 -3.21 -11.97 9.87
C SER A 35 -3.56 -10.72 9.06
N GLU A 36 -4.76 -10.19 9.24
CA GLU A 36 -5.18 -8.91 8.63
C GLU A 36 -4.27 -7.76 9.05
N ARG A 37 -3.81 -7.76 10.31
CA ARG A 37 -2.83 -6.76 10.80
C ARG A 37 -1.51 -6.85 10.03
N GLN A 38 -0.94 -8.04 9.92
CA GLN A 38 0.33 -8.22 9.20
C GLN A 38 0.17 -7.88 7.71
N LYS A 39 -0.99 -8.19 7.12
CA LYS A 39 -1.33 -7.81 5.75
C LYS A 39 -1.32 -6.28 5.58
N GLY A 40 -1.90 -5.56 6.53
CA GLY A 40 -1.84 -4.10 6.61
C GLY A 40 -0.40 -3.59 6.70
N GLU A 41 0.37 -4.07 7.67
CA GLU A 41 1.77 -3.62 7.89
C GLU A 41 2.68 -3.87 6.68
N LEU A 42 2.48 -4.97 5.94
CA LEU A 42 3.22 -5.24 4.69
C LEU A 42 2.78 -4.33 3.54
N PHE A 43 1.49 -4.01 3.48
CA PHE A 43 0.96 -3.10 2.46
C PHE A 43 1.41 -1.66 2.71
N GLU A 44 1.43 -1.21 3.97
CA GLU A 44 1.98 0.08 4.37
C GLU A 44 3.44 0.24 3.90
N GLN A 45 4.28 -0.78 4.11
CA GLN A 45 5.68 -0.77 3.66
C GLN A 45 5.81 -0.73 2.14
N LEU A 46 4.96 -1.46 1.41
CA LEU A 46 4.90 -1.40 -0.04
C LEU A 46 4.56 0.01 -0.52
N MET A 47 3.53 0.63 0.08
CA MET A 47 3.07 1.96 -0.29
C MET A 47 4.10 3.04 0.08
N GLN A 48 4.74 2.94 1.24
CA GLN A 48 5.87 3.82 1.60
C GLN A 48 6.93 3.79 0.50
N LYS A 49 7.38 2.60 0.11
CA LYS A 49 8.39 2.45 -0.95
C LYS A 49 7.90 2.98 -2.30
N TYR A 50 6.62 2.76 -2.63
CA TYR A 50 6.03 3.30 -3.84
C TYR A 50 6.10 4.83 -3.87
N PHE A 51 5.64 5.51 -2.82
CA PHE A 51 5.67 6.98 -2.74
C PHE A 51 7.09 7.56 -2.75
N THR A 52 8.08 6.84 -2.22
CA THR A 52 9.49 7.27 -2.23
C THR A 52 10.16 7.10 -3.60
N GLU A 53 9.74 6.12 -4.41
CA GLU A 53 10.44 5.73 -5.64
C GLU A 53 9.72 6.19 -6.92
N ASP A 54 8.40 6.33 -6.89
CA ASP A 54 7.62 6.78 -8.03
C ASP A 54 7.98 8.23 -8.42
N PRO A 55 8.30 8.54 -9.69
CA PRO A 55 8.79 9.86 -10.09
C PRO A 55 7.85 11.01 -9.76
N ASP A 56 6.53 10.80 -9.87
CA ASP A 56 5.55 11.86 -9.66
C ASP A 56 5.49 12.21 -8.16
N TYR A 57 5.39 11.19 -7.30
CA TYR A 57 5.37 11.40 -5.85
C TYR A 57 6.72 11.83 -5.28
N LYS A 58 7.83 11.34 -5.83
CA LYS A 58 9.17 11.77 -5.42
C LYS A 58 9.45 13.24 -5.75
N ALA A 59 8.80 13.78 -6.78
CA ALA A 59 8.86 15.20 -7.10
C ALA A 59 8.06 16.06 -6.11
N GLU A 60 7.03 15.48 -5.45
CA GLU A 60 6.18 16.17 -4.48
C GLU A 60 6.67 16.01 -3.02
N PHE A 61 7.13 14.80 -2.67
CA PHE A 61 7.48 14.41 -1.31
C PHE A 61 8.99 14.33 -1.10
N SER A 62 9.46 14.91 0.01
CA SER A 62 10.85 14.85 0.44
C SER A 62 11.16 13.58 1.22
N GLU A 63 10.23 13.11 2.05
CA GLU A 63 10.36 11.90 2.85
C GLU A 63 8.98 11.30 3.13
N VAL A 64 8.92 9.97 3.28
CA VAL A 64 7.66 9.24 3.55
C VAL A 64 7.85 8.30 4.73
N TYR A 65 7.03 8.48 5.75
CA TYR A 65 7.12 7.76 7.02
C TYR A 65 5.92 6.85 7.24
N LEU A 66 6.15 5.72 7.93
CA LEU A 66 5.04 5.04 8.61
C LEU A 66 4.49 5.94 9.71
N TRP A 67 3.16 5.98 9.88
CA TRP A 67 2.51 6.80 10.92
C TRP A 67 3.16 6.68 12.29
N LYS A 68 3.39 5.43 12.74
CA LYS A 68 3.99 5.16 14.06
C LYS A 68 5.40 5.71 14.21
N GLN A 69 6.17 5.74 13.12
CA GLN A 69 7.54 6.27 13.14
C GLN A 69 7.50 7.79 13.18
N TRP A 70 6.69 8.41 12.33
CA TRP A 70 6.54 9.86 12.30
C TRP A 70 6.00 10.42 13.61
N ALA A 71 4.97 9.79 14.18
CA ALA A 71 4.37 10.22 15.45
C ALA A 71 5.38 10.24 16.60
N GLN A 72 6.34 9.30 16.63
CA GLN A 72 7.41 9.28 17.65
C GLN A 72 8.40 10.45 17.53
N LEU A 73 8.47 11.09 16.36
CA LEU A 73 9.30 12.28 16.14
C LEU A 73 8.57 13.57 16.57
N GLN A 74 7.26 13.51 16.79
CA GLN A 74 6.43 14.65 17.16
C GLN A 74 6.16 14.67 18.67
N THR A 75 5.99 15.86 19.23
CA THR A 75 5.62 16.02 20.64
C THR A 75 4.12 15.87 20.90
N GLU A 76 3.31 16.01 19.85
CA GLU A 76 1.83 16.11 19.95
C GLU A 76 1.12 14.78 19.67
N PHE A 77 1.86 13.76 19.19
CA PHE A 77 1.31 12.48 18.78
C PHE A 77 1.98 11.34 19.54
N ASP A 78 1.20 10.36 19.96
CA ASP A 78 1.66 9.19 20.72
C ASP A 78 1.67 7.89 19.90
N GLY A 79 1.39 7.99 18.60
CA GLY A 79 1.33 6.84 17.68
C GLY A 79 0.05 6.01 17.79
N THR A 80 -0.97 6.51 18.51
CA THR A 80 -2.32 5.93 18.48
C THR A 80 -2.84 5.85 17.05
N ASP A 81 -3.54 4.77 16.71
CA ASP A 81 -4.16 4.62 15.40
C ASP A 81 -5.33 5.61 15.26
N ILE A 82 -5.14 6.58 14.36
CA ILE A 82 -6.14 7.60 14.01
C ILE A 82 -6.66 7.40 12.58
N GLY A 83 -6.35 6.27 11.95
CA GLY A 83 -6.71 5.96 10.56
C GLY A 83 -5.72 6.49 9.51
N VAL A 84 -4.64 7.16 9.93
CA VAL A 84 -3.51 7.54 9.09
C VAL A 84 -2.50 6.39 9.08
N ASP A 85 -2.15 5.92 7.89
CA ASP A 85 -1.23 4.79 7.71
C ASP A 85 0.20 5.30 7.43
N LEU A 86 0.34 6.34 6.60
CA LEU A 86 1.62 7.00 6.28
C LEU A 86 1.51 8.53 6.40
N VAL A 87 2.66 9.18 6.58
CA VAL A 87 2.79 10.64 6.50
C VAL A 87 3.90 10.97 5.52
N ALA A 88 3.62 11.81 4.52
CA ALA A 88 4.64 12.32 3.60
C ALA A 88 4.94 13.78 3.91
N GLU A 89 6.22 14.12 4.04
CA GLU A 89 6.68 15.50 4.09
C GLU A 89 6.79 16.04 2.66
N LYS A 90 6.26 17.24 2.41
CA LYS A 90 6.26 17.83 1.07
C LYS A 90 7.46 18.77 0.88
N HIS A 91 7.99 18.84 -0.34
CA HIS A 91 9.07 19.79 -0.67
C HIS A 91 8.65 21.26 -0.53
N ASP A 92 7.36 21.56 -0.72
CA ASP A 92 6.79 22.91 -0.58
C ASP A 92 6.36 23.23 0.87
N GLY A 93 6.54 22.28 1.79
CA GLY A 93 6.23 22.41 3.21
C GLY A 93 4.90 21.79 3.63
N GLY A 94 4.83 21.49 4.93
CA GLY A 94 3.70 20.77 5.52
C GLY A 94 3.71 19.27 5.23
N PHE A 95 2.66 18.60 5.67
CA PHE A 95 2.55 17.14 5.58
C PHE A 95 1.32 16.71 4.81
N CYS A 96 1.44 15.61 4.06
CA CYS A 96 0.31 14.89 3.50
C CYS A 96 -0.02 13.69 4.40
N ALA A 97 -1.26 13.62 4.88
CA ALA A 97 -1.76 12.42 5.56
C ALA A 97 -2.19 11.39 4.51
N ILE A 98 -1.76 10.14 4.67
CA ILE A 98 -2.03 9.09 3.70
C ILE A 98 -2.69 7.91 4.42
N GLN A 99 -3.84 7.49 3.91
CA GLN A 99 -4.46 6.21 4.27
C GLN A 99 -4.25 5.23 3.10
N CYS A 100 -3.88 4.00 3.42
CA CYS A 100 -3.72 2.94 2.43
C CYS A 100 -4.28 1.62 2.96
N LYS A 101 -5.29 1.06 2.29
CA LYS A 101 -5.93 -0.19 2.70
C LYS A 101 -5.84 -1.24 1.60
N CYS A 102 -5.31 -2.41 1.95
CA CYS A 102 -5.26 -3.57 1.05
C CYS A 102 -6.62 -4.29 1.02
N TYR A 103 -7.65 -3.61 0.50
CA TYR A 103 -8.97 -4.20 0.34
C TYR A 103 -8.97 -5.28 -0.75
N ALA A 104 -9.89 -6.24 -0.60
CA ALA A 104 -10.22 -7.16 -1.67
C ALA A 104 -10.93 -6.41 -2.80
N GLU A 105 -10.80 -6.89 -4.03
CA GLU A 105 -11.44 -6.27 -5.20
C GLU A 105 -12.97 -6.24 -5.11
N THR A 106 -13.56 -7.14 -4.31
CA THR A 106 -14.99 -7.22 -4.05
C THR A 106 -15.46 -6.31 -2.93
N THR A 107 -14.54 -5.67 -2.19
CA THR A 107 -14.89 -4.81 -1.05
C THR A 107 -15.51 -3.51 -1.54
N ARG A 108 -16.70 -3.19 -1.03
CA ARG A 108 -17.31 -1.87 -1.20
C ARG A 108 -16.81 -0.93 -0.11
N ILE A 109 -16.20 0.17 -0.51
CA ILE A 109 -15.75 1.22 0.41
C ILE A 109 -16.98 2.01 0.86
N SER A 110 -17.19 2.08 2.19
CA SER A 110 -18.28 2.83 2.80
C SER A 110 -17.73 4.10 3.48
N LYS A 111 -18.62 5.05 3.78
CA LYS A 111 -18.25 6.27 4.51
C LYS A 111 -17.50 5.98 5.83
N GLY A 112 -17.94 4.96 6.57
CA GLY A 112 -17.29 4.57 7.83
C GLY A 112 -15.85 4.07 7.68
N HIS A 113 -15.41 3.69 6.48
CA HIS A 113 -14.00 3.33 6.24
C HIS A 113 -13.09 4.56 6.18
N ILE A 114 -13.64 5.73 5.85
CA ILE A 114 -12.88 6.95 5.54
C ILE A 114 -13.07 8.02 6.64
N ASP A 115 -14.19 8.00 7.37
CA ASP A 115 -14.56 9.05 8.34
C ASP A 115 -13.50 9.30 9.42
N SER A 116 -12.91 8.26 10.00
CA SER A 116 -11.86 8.41 11.02
C SER A 116 -10.62 9.10 10.44
N PHE A 117 -10.23 8.72 9.22
CA PHE A 117 -9.09 9.33 8.54
C PHE A 117 -9.33 10.79 8.21
N ILE A 118 -10.51 11.14 7.70
CA ILE A 118 -10.85 12.54 7.40
C ILE A 118 -10.84 13.38 8.68
N SER A 119 -11.39 12.83 9.76
CA SER A 119 -11.40 13.51 11.06
C SER A 119 -9.98 13.73 11.60
N ALA A 120 -9.11 12.72 11.50
CA ALA A 120 -7.72 12.79 11.92
C ALA A 120 -6.88 13.74 11.06
N SER A 121 -7.12 13.75 9.75
CA SER A 121 -6.36 14.55 8.79
C SER A 121 -6.79 16.00 8.72
N ALA A 122 -7.81 16.40 9.49
CA ALA A 122 -8.25 17.79 9.61
C ALA A 122 -7.36 18.66 10.52
N SER A 123 -6.28 18.08 11.07
CA SER A 123 -5.27 18.83 11.84
C SER A 123 -4.51 19.82 10.95
N GLU A 124 -4.16 21.00 11.50
CA GLU A 124 -3.45 22.06 10.77
C GLU A 124 -2.07 21.64 10.24
N ILE A 125 -1.48 20.59 10.81
CA ILE A 125 -0.19 20.03 10.35
C ILE A 125 -0.30 19.36 8.97
N PHE A 126 -1.50 18.88 8.61
CA PHE A 126 -1.75 18.23 7.33
C PHE A 126 -2.30 19.23 6.32
N THR A 127 -1.54 19.48 5.27
CA THR A 127 -1.89 20.43 4.20
C THR A 127 -2.57 19.76 3.02
N SER A 128 -2.55 18.43 2.96
CA SER A 128 -3.15 17.60 1.92
C SER A 128 -3.44 16.19 2.44
N ILE A 129 -4.29 15.44 1.72
CA ILE A 129 -4.65 14.07 2.06
C ILE A 129 -4.64 13.17 0.82
N LEU A 130 -4.28 11.90 0.99
CA LEU A 130 -4.41 10.83 -0.01
C LEU A 130 -5.06 9.59 0.64
N VAL A 131 -5.95 8.91 -0.08
CA VAL A 131 -6.67 7.70 0.39
C VAL A 131 -6.86 6.68 -0.74
#